data_AF-A0A0D2DNG8-F1
#
_entry.id   AF-A0A0D2DNG8-F1
#
_cell.length_a   1.000
_cell.length_b   1.000
_cell.length_c   1.000
_cell.angle_alpha   90.00
_cell.angle_beta   90.00
_cell.angle_gamma   90.00
#
_symmetry.space_group_name_H-M   'P 1'
#
loop_
_entity.id
_entity.type
_entity.pdbx_description
1 polymer ?
#
loop_
_entity_poly.entity_id
_entity_poly.type
_entity_poly.pdbx_seq_one_letter_code
_entity_poly.pdbx_strand_id
1 'polypeptide(L)'
;MHDHILSNGSDAHFGPAYSGLSRNFDFTLLFEDTILSIAPATIFLIAAGTRTIWLNRKPNKVSPSFSRLMKLVLLSAFVTNQLTVLLARSTNLQVATKASIAAAALDFSAACLLFVLSLYEHSRSVTPSTIIGLYLLISLSFDAVRLRTFFLLRSNIAQAQGIANLLSLSLIIKFLVLVTVAVEKRSILLEPYRDLPPETTSGIYNRTVFWWLNPLFRVGFGKTLQIGDLYDLDETLSSANVQAIFSRRWLAANEPGHFSLLFTIARTLKWQLLISALPRLCLSAVMFAQPFLIQDTINFVRNSHTQTASVGWGLAGAYFLIYLAQAWCKAAYGHLLNRCVVQVRGGLTSLLYQKTLDLSIAVIDPSASLTLMSSDIERIVGPLQYLHDAWGGLVDLALGMYLLYRNLGSACYAPALVYLVLALGTTWVTKTISSFQRRWLAAIEVRVSFTSALLSSIRNVKLLGLSDVIKTRTQGLREREIRECKQFRLINNIQIVIQNGPSVFAPFATFLLYYLRAKASGQQLDLAVAFSVLTILRLVQGPLTLLYFVIPKLSSSLSCIDRIQQYLLSASRYDHRLFVDQLTKPIDAQHAGRSGRESIEMRSLQTRAGQISAEALVLKNCSFG
;
A
#
# COMPACT_ATOMS: atom_id res chain seq x y z
N MET A 1 -44.65 31.67 25.34
CA MET A 1 -44.31 31.42 26.75
C MET A 1 -43.65 30.04 26.87
N HIS A 2 -42.40 29.91 26.38
CA HIS A 2 -41.56 28.71 26.50
C HIS A 2 -40.09 29.19 26.50
N ASP A 3 -39.70 29.91 27.56
CA ASP A 3 -38.33 30.36 27.81
C ASP A 3 -37.70 29.48 28.90
N HIS A 4 -37.26 28.29 28.51
CA HIS A 4 -36.32 27.48 29.28
C HIS A 4 -35.40 26.71 28.30
N ILE A 5 -34.65 27.46 27.50
CA ILE A 5 -33.53 26.95 26.72
C ILE A 5 -32.28 27.65 27.27
N LEU A 6 -31.26 26.87 27.62
CA LEU A 6 -29.92 27.30 28.05
C LEU A 6 -29.57 28.72 27.57
N SER A 7 -29.57 29.69 28.50
CA SER A 7 -29.22 31.09 28.27
C SER A 7 -27.71 31.30 28.06
N ASN A 8 -27.11 30.55 27.14
CA ASN A 8 -25.78 30.83 26.57
C ASN A 8 -25.66 30.11 25.22
N GLY A 9 -25.90 30.86 24.13
CA GLY A 9 -26.21 30.35 22.79
C GLY A 9 -25.13 29.55 22.04
N SER A 10 -23.91 29.39 22.56
CA SER A 10 -22.82 28.72 21.82
C SER A 10 -23.05 27.21 21.60
N ASP A 11 -23.68 26.49 22.53
CA ASP A 11 -23.92 25.04 22.39
C ASP A 11 -24.99 24.67 21.37
N ALA A 12 -25.89 25.62 21.05
CA ALA A 12 -26.91 25.47 20.03
C ALA A 12 -26.40 25.83 18.63
N HIS A 13 -25.26 26.51 18.53
CA HIS A 13 -24.63 26.84 17.25
C HIS A 13 -23.74 25.69 16.79
N PHE A 14 -23.75 25.44 15.48
CA PHE A 14 -22.88 24.45 14.87
C PHE A 14 -21.45 25.00 14.81
N GLY A 15 -20.53 24.37 15.55
CA GLY A 15 -19.11 24.73 15.52
C GLY A 15 -18.28 23.88 16.47
N PRO A 16 -17.00 23.61 16.16
CA PRO A 16 -16.18 22.73 16.99
C PRO A 16 -15.71 23.39 18.29
N ALA A 17 -15.64 24.71 18.40
CA ALA A 17 -15.11 25.37 19.59
C ALA A 17 -16.24 25.98 20.45
N TYR A 18 -16.34 25.56 21.71
CA TYR A 18 -17.19 26.22 22.70
C TYR A 18 -16.55 27.53 23.19
N SER A 19 -17.32 28.62 23.19
CA SER A 19 -16.86 29.98 23.52
C SER A 19 -17.42 30.54 24.84
N GLY A 20 -17.94 29.71 25.73
CA GLY A 20 -18.51 30.15 27.01
C GLY A 20 -17.56 30.06 28.21
N LEU A 21 -17.90 30.76 29.28
CA LEU A 21 -17.11 30.82 30.53
C LEU A 21 -17.14 29.51 31.35
N SER A 22 -18.08 28.60 31.06
CA SER A 22 -18.31 27.41 31.88
C SER A 22 -17.36 26.24 31.57
N ARG A 23 -16.81 26.19 30.35
CA ARG A 23 -15.97 25.08 29.86
C ARG A 23 -14.83 25.64 29.01
N ASN A 24 -13.59 25.31 29.40
CA ASN A 24 -12.39 25.72 28.67
C ASN A 24 -11.89 24.55 27.82
N PHE A 25 -11.57 24.83 26.54
CA PHE A 25 -11.07 23.84 25.58
C PHE A 25 -12.03 22.64 25.45
N ASP A 26 -13.21 22.88 24.88
CA ASP A 26 -14.25 21.87 24.72
C ASP A 26 -15.06 22.06 23.43
N PHE A 27 -15.75 20.99 23.01
CA PHE A 27 -16.64 21.04 21.85
C PHE A 27 -18.04 21.56 22.22
N THR A 28 -18.76 22.10 21.23
CA THR A 28 -20.18 22.42 21.40
C THR A 28 -20.99 21.12 21.43
N LEU A 29 -22.05 21.08 22.26
CA LEU A 29 -22.89 19.88 22.37
C LEU A 29 -23.53 19.48 21.04
N LEU A 30 -23.90 20.45 20.19
CA LEU A 30 -24.45 20.15 18.87
C LEU A 30 -23.39 19.52 17.94
N PHE A 31 -22.14 19.96 18.00
CA PHE A 31 -21.05 19.35 17.23
C PHE A 31 -20.76 17.92 17.69
N GLU A 32 -20.79 17.66 18.99
CA GLU A 32 -20.61 16.31 19.52
C GLU A 32 -21.73 15.36 19.08
N ASP A 33 -22.99 15.78 19.20
CA ASP A 33 -24.11 14.94 18.78
C ASP A 33 -24.10 14.66 17.27
N THR A 34 -23.73 15.65 16.44
CA THR A 34 -23.75 15.51 14.97
C THR A 34 -22.51 14.80 14.41
N ILE A 35 -21.31 15.24 14.77
CA ILE A 35 -20.06 14.74 14.17
C ILE A 35 -19.50 13.55 14.95
N LEU A 36 -19.56 13.57 16.28
CA LEU A 36 -18.94 12.53 17.11
C LEU A 36 -19.86 11.31 17.34
N SER A 37 -21.18 11.46 17.18
CA SER A 37 -22.16 10.37 17.32
C SER A 37 -22.86 10.02 16.00
N ILE A 38 -23.62 10.94 15.41
CA ILE A 38 -24.43 10.65 14.21
C ILE A 38 -23.57 10.20 13.01
N ALA A 39 -22.48 10.91 12.69
CA ALA A 39 -21.63 10.58 11.55
C ALA A 39 -21.00 9.17 11.61
N PRO A 40 -20.30 8.75 12.69
CA PRO A 40 -19.76 7.40 12.77
C PRO A 40 -20.84 6.33 12.86
N ALA A 41 -21.97 6.59 13.55
CA ALA A 41 -23.08 5.65 13.65
C ALA A 41 -23.74 5.38 12.28
N THR A 42 -24.02 6.42 11.50
CA THR A 42 -24.64 6.28 10.17
C THR A 42 -23.74 5.55 9.18
N ILE A 43 -22.45 5.89 9.13
CA ILE A 43 -21.46 5.18 8.30
C ILE A 43 -21.39 3.71 8.71
N PHE A 44 -21.35 3.43 10.01
CA PHE A 44 -21.34 2.06 10.51
C PHE A 44 -22.62 1.31 10.16
N LEU A 45 -23.80 1.91 10.30
CA LEU A 45 -25.07 1.26 9.98
C LEU A 45 -25.12 0.79 8.51
N ILE A 46 -24.68 1.63 7.57
CA ILE A 46 -24.63 1.29 6.14
C ILE A 46 -23.61 0.16 5.88
N ALA A 47 -22.40 0.29 6.41
CA ALA A 47 -21.34 -0.69 6.22
C ALA A 47 -21.66 -2.05 6.90
N ALA A 48 -22.22 -2.01 8.11
CA ALA A 48 -22.59 -3.19 8.87
C ALA A 48 -23.80 -3.91 8.27
N GLY A 49 -24.79 -3.16 7.76
CA GLY A 49 -25.97 -3.74 7.11
C GLY A 49 -25.58 -4.54 5.86
N THR A 50 -24.81 -3.91 4.96
CA THR A 50 -24.30 -4.56 3.74
C THR A 50 -23.44 -5.78 4.06
N ARG A 51 -22.56 -5.69 5.08
CA ARG A 51 -21.73 -6.81 5.51
C ARG A 51 -22.54 -7.96 6.10
N THR A 52 -23.57 -7.67 6.89
CA THR A 52 -24.45 -8.69 7.50
C THR A 52 -25.17 -9.49 6.42
N ILE A 53 -25.72 -8.81 5.41
CA ILE A 53 -26.40 -9.45 4.27
C ILE A 53 -25.43 -10.38 3.52
N TRP A 54 -24.19 -9.95 3.30
CA TRP A 54 -23.17 -10.77 2.65
C TRP A 54 -22.78 -12.00 3.47
N LEU A 55 -22.57 -11.84 4.78
CA LEU A 55 -22.24 -12.94 5.70
C LEU A 55 -23.39 -13.93 5.87
N ASN A 56 -24.63 -13.50 5.65
CA ASN A 56 -25.78 -14.37 5.79
C ASN A 56 -25.73 -15.59 4.82
N ARG A 57 -24.95 -15.48 3.73
CA ARG A 57 -24.78 -16.55 2.73
C ARG A 57 -23.55 -17.43 2.95
N LYS A 58 -22.76 -17.21 4.02
CA LYS A 58 -21.51 -17.94 4.27
C LYS A 58 -21.70 -19.07 5.30
N PRO A 59 -20.97 -20.19 5.17
CA PRO A 59 -21.01 -21.27 6.14
C PRO A 59 -20.32 -20.87 7.45
N ASN A 60 -20.62 -21.59 8.52
CA ASN A 60 -19.93 -21.45 9.80
C ASN A 60 -18.49 -21.96 9.70
N LYS A 61 -17.55 -21.21 10.27
CA LYS A 61 -16.10 -21.48 10.20
C LYS A 61 -15.43 -21.69 11.57
N VAL A 62 -16.20 -21.49 12.64
CA VAL A 62 -15.70 -21.43 14.01
C VAL A 62 -16.50 -22.40 14.88
N SER A 63 -15.79 -23.14 15.74
CA SER A 63 -16.38 -24.03 16.74
C SER A 63 -17.05 -23.25 17.88
N PRO A 64 -18.08 -23.80 18.55
CA PRO A 64 -18.65 -23.16 19.73
C PRO A 64 -17.58 -22.99 20.82
N SER A 65 -17.48 -21.79 21.38
CA SER A 65 -16.44 -21.42 22.36
C SER A 65 -16.99 -20.48 23.42
N PHE A 66 -16.39 -20.52 24.62
CA PHE A 66 -16.65 -19.57 25.71
C PHE A 66 -16.51 -18.10 25.28
N SER A 67 -15.61 -17.80 24.31
CA SER A 67 -15.45 -16.46 23.74
C SER A 67 -16.74 -15.91 23.13
N ARG A 68 -17.59 -16.79 22.54
CA ARG A 68 -18.90 -16.42 21.99
C ARG A 68 -19.86 -15.98 23.09
N LEU A 69 -19.87 -16.70 24.20
CA LEU A 69 -20.74 -16.41 25.35
C LEU A 69 -20.37 -15.06 25.97
N MET A 70 -19.07 -14.81 26.18
CA MET A 70 -18.59 -13.52 26.70
C MET A 70 -18.98 -12.35 25.79
N LYS A 71 -18.85 -12.52 24.47
CA LYS A 71 -19.29 -11.51 23.49
C LYS A 71 -20.79 -11.25 23.58
N LEU A 72 -21.61 -12.30 23.67
CA LEU A 72 -23.05 -12.18 23.80
C LEU A 72 -23.45 -11.37 25.04
N VAL A 73 -22.89 -11.69 26.20
CA VAL A 73 -23.19 -11.01 27.48
C VAL A 73 -22.77 -9.54 27.44
N LEU A 74 -21.56 -9.24 26.95
CA LEU A 74 -21.08 -7.85 26.86
C LEU A 74 -21.88 -7.03 25.85
N LEU A 75 -22.26 -7.63 24.72
CA LEU A 75 -23.04 -6.94 23.69
C LEU A 75 -24.49 -6.72 24.11
N SER A 76 -25.12 -7.67 24.82
CA SER A 76 -26.44 -7.44 25.40
C SER A 76 -26.41 -6.33 26.45
N ALA A 77 -25.39 -6.33 27.34
CA ALA A 77 -25.21 -5.26 28.31
C ALA A 77 -25.00 -3.90 27.63
N PHE A 78 -24.24 -3.86 26.53
CA PHE A 78 -24.05 -2.64 25.74
C PHE A 78 -25.35 -2.11 25.13
N VAL A 79 -26.15 -2.98 24.50
CA VAL A 79 -27.45 -2.61 23.91
C VAL A 79 -28.40 -2.10 24.98
N THR A 80 -28.50 -2.78 26.13
CA THR A 80 -29.34 -2.35 27.25
C THR A 80 -28.89 -0.98 27.78
N ASN A 81 -27.58 -0.77 27.95
CA ASN A 81 -27.07 0.53 28.40
C ASN A 81 -27.37 1.66 27.39
N GLN A 82 -27.24 1.39 26.09
CA GLN A 82 -27.58 2.38 25.05
C GLN A 82 -29.08 2.70 25.00
N LEU A 83 -29.94 1.72 25.28
CA LEU A 83 -31.37 1.97 25.46
C LEU A 83 -31.64 2.89 26.66
N THR A 84 -30.95 2.67 27.79
CA THR A 84 -31.05 3.54 28.97
C THR A 84 -30.55 4.95 28.69
N VAL A 85 -29.46 5.11 27.92
CA VAL A 85 -28.97 6.43 27.48
C VAL A 85 -29.99 7.13 26.59
N LEU A 86 -30.63 6.42 25.65
CA LEU A 86 -31.70 6.98 24.81
C LEU A 86 -32.88 7.47 25.65
N LEU A 87 -33.35 6.66 26.61
CA LEU A 87 -34.43 7.03 27.50
C LEU A 87 -34.05 8.26 28.35
N ALA A 88 -32.86 8.26 28.95
CA ALA A 88 -32.37 9.38 29.76
C ALA A 88 -32.21 10.68 28.94
N ARG A 89 -31.79 10.59 27.67
CA ARG A 89 -31.67 11.74 26.76
C ARG A 89 -33.03 12.23 26.26
N SER A 90 -34.04 11.37 26.22
CA SER A 90 -35.42 11.73 25.83
C SER A 90 -36.20 12.43 26.95
N THR A 91 -35.94 12.09 28.21
CA THR A 91 -36.64 12.67 29.37
C THR A 91 -36.00 13.96 29.89
N ASN A 92 -34.68 14.12 29.72
CA ASN A 92 -33.94 15.30 30.21
C ASN A 92 -33.75 16.35 29.11
N LEU A 93 -34.76 17.21 28.92
CA LEU A 93 -34.73 18.28 27.91
C LEU A 93 -33.78 19.45 28.24
N GLN A 94 -33.32 19.59 29.49
CA GLN A 94 -32.48 20.72 29.92
C GLN A 94 -31.06 20.72 29.31
N VAL A 95 -30.54 19.55 28.93
CA VAL A 95 -29.21 19.38 28.31
C VAL A 95 -29.32 18.81 26.89
N ALA A 96 -30.52 18.93 26.30
CA ALA A 96 -30.80 18.41 24.96
C ALA A 96 -30.54 19.47 23.89
N THR A 97 -29.81 19.09 22.86
CA THR A 97 -29.72 19.84 21.60
C THR A 97 -30.80 19.36 20.63
N LYS A 98 -30.97 20.06 19.51
CA LYS A 98 -31.85 19.63 18.41
C LYS A 98 -31.49 18.23 17.86
N ALA A 99 -30.24 17.80 18.00
CA ALA A 99 -29.73 16.53 17.50
C ALA A 99 -29.63 15.43 18.57
N SER A 100 -29.76 15.77 19.86
CA SER A 100 -29.54 14.86 21.00
C SER A 100 -30.32 13.55 20.93
N ILE A 101 -31.62 13.61 20.64
CA ILE A 101 -32.49 12.43 20.56
C ILE A 101 -32.16 11.59 19.33
N ALA A 102 -31.93 12.23 18.18
CA ALA A 102 -31.55 11.55 16.95
C ALA A 102 -30.19 10.83 17.08
N ALA A 103 -29.21 11.47 17.73
CA ALA A 103 -27.91 10.91 18.03
C ALA A 103 -28.02 9.67 18.91
N ALA A 104 -28.76 9.74 20.02
CA ALA A 104 -28.97 8.60 20.90
C ALA A 104 -29.75 7.45 20.23
N ALA A 105 -30.72 7.76 19.36
CA ALA A 105 -31.48 6.75 18.63
C ALA A 105 -30.61 6.02 17.60
N LEU A 106 -29.72 6.74 16.92
CA LEU A 106 -28.75 6.17 15.99
C LEU A 106 -27.66 5.36 16.71
N ASP A 107 -27.16 5.82 17.87
CA ASP A 107 -26.22 5.05 18.70
C ASP A 107 -26.85 3.73 19.21
N PHE A 108 -28.13 3.77 19.64
CA PHE A 108 -28.86 2.56 20.00
C PHE A 108 -29.07 1.61 18.80
N SER A 109 -29.46 2.16 17.65
CA SER A 109 -29.61 1.37 16.41
C SER A 109 -28.28 0.73 15.98
N ALA A 110 -27.18 1.48 16.10
CA ALA A 110 -25.83 0.98 15.83
C ALA A 110 -25.44 -0.13 16.82
N ALA A 111 -25.78 0.00 18.10
CA ALA A 111 -25.54 -1.06 19.10
C ALA A 111 -26.30 -2.35 18.76
N CYS A 112 -27.57 -2.25 18.36
CA CYS A 112 -28.38 -3.40 17.92
C CYS A 112 -27.76 -4.09 16.68
N LEU A 113 -27.38 -3.32 15.66
CA LEU A 113 -26.76 -3.89 14.47
C LEU A 113 -25.37 -4.45 14.75
N LEU A 114 -24.61 -3.84 15.67
CA LEU A 114 -23.31 -4.33 16.12
C LEU A 114 -23.46 -5.69 16.84
N PHE A 115 -24.49 -5.86 17.65
CA PHE A 115 -24.84 -7.15 18.27
C PHE A 115 -25.04 -8.23 17.19
N VAL A 116 -25.90 -7.95 16.21
CA VAL A 116 -26.20 -8.90 15.11
C VAL A 116 -24.96 -9.20 14.28
N LEU A 117 -24.27 -8.17 13.80
CA LEU A 117 -23.08 -8.35 12.96
C LEU A 117 -21.97 -9.09 13.68
N SER A 118 -21.75 -8.83 14.97
CA SER A 118 -20.73 -9.53 15.77
C SER A 118 -20.99 -11.03 15.85
N LEU A 119 -22.26 -11.46 15.89
CA LEU A 119 -22.62 -12.89 15.89
C LEU A 119 -22.32 -13.56 14.55
N TYR A 120 -22.68 -12.91 13.44
CA TYR A 120 -22.36 -13.41 12.10
C TYR A 120 -20.85 -13.43 11.86
N GLU A 121 -20.15 -12.36 12.24
CA GLU A 121 -18.68 -12.28 12.11
C GLU A 121 -17.98 -13.32 12.99
N HIS A 122 -18.44 -13.56 14.23
CA HIS A 122 -17.84 -14.57 15.10
C HIS A 122 -17.97 -15.98 14.53
N SER A 123 -19.12 -16.32 13.96
CA SER A 123 -19.41 -17.67 13.47
C SER A 123 -18.89 -17.94 12.05
N ARG A 124 -18.91 -16.95 11.15
CA ARG A 124 -18.73 -17.16 9.70
C ARG A 124 -17.47 -16.52 9.10
N SER A 125 -16.71 -15.77 9.91
CA SER A 125 -15.46 -15.14 9.48
C SER A 125 -14.25 -15.67 10.24
N VAL A 126 -13.17 -15.89 9.49
CA VAL A 126 -11.87 -16.34 10.02
C VAL A 126 -11.18 -15.19 10.75
N THR A 127 -11.31 -13.97 10.24
CA THR A 127 -10.72 -12.76 10.84
C THR A 127 -11.65 -12.13 11.87
N PRO A 128 -11.09 -11.38 12.83
CA PRO A 128 -11.80 -10.30 13.51
C PRO A 128 -12.35 -9.27 12.51
N SER A 129 -13.56 -8.76 12.75
CA SER A 129 -14.21 -7.83 11.82
C SER A 129 -13.51 -6.47 11.80
N THR A 130 -13.08 -6.05 10.61
CA THR A 130 -12.45 -4.73 10.39
C THR A 130 -13.45 -3.58 10.59
N ILE A 131 -14.71 -3.76 10.15
CA ILE A 131 -15.76 -2.75 10.24
C ILE A 131 -16.11 -2.48 11.70
N ILE A 132 -16.39 -3.54 12.48
CA ILE A 132 -16.66 -3.40 13.92
C ILE A 132 -15.45 -2.81 14.63
N GLY A 133 -14.24 -3.29 14.31
CA GLY A 133 -13.03 -2.79 14.95
C GLY A 133 -12.80 -1.29 14.73
N LEU A 134 -12.91 -0.81 13.48
CA LEU A 134 -12.76 0.61 13.17
C LEU A 134 -13.84 1.47 13.86
N TYR A 135 -15.09 1.02 13.81
CA TYR A 135 -16.19 1.74 14.47
C TYR A 135 -15.98 1.82 15.99
N LEU A 136 -15.62 0.71 16.64
CA LEU A 136 -15.38 0.71 18.09
C LEU A 136 -14.18 1.59 18.47
N LEU A 137 -13.08 1.56 17.71
CA LEU A 137 -11.91 2.37 18.00
C LEU A 137 -12.21 3.88 17.88
N ILE A 138 -12.86 4.28 16.78
CA ILE A 138 -13.21 5.68 16.52
C ILE A 138 -14.28 6.15 17.52
N SER A 139 -15.37 5.39 17.67
CA SER A 139 -16.47 5.78 18.57
C SER A 139 -16.08 5.74 20.05
N LEU A 140 -15.16 4.88 20.48
CA LEU A 140 -14.64 4.90 21.85
C LEU A 140 -13.87 6.20 22.13
N SER A 141 -13.06 6.65 21.18
CA SER A 141 -12.31 7.91 21.31
C SER A 141 -13.28 9.11 21.38
N PHE A 142 -14.32 9.10 20.57
CA PHE A 142 -15.36 10.12 20.56
C PHE A 142 -16.24 10.11 21.81
N ASP A 143 -16.60 8.94 22.32
CA ASP A 143 -17.34 8.81 23.57
C ASP A 143 -16.51 9.26 24.77
N ALA A 144 -15.18 9.09 24.75
CA ALA A 144 -14.31 9.63 25.78
C ALA A 144 -14.32 11.17 25.81
N VAL A 145 -14.39 11.81 24.63
CA VAL A 145 -14.57 13.27 24.51
C VAL A 145 -15.92 13.69 25.07
N ARG A 146 -17.02 13.06 24.63
CA ARG A 146 -18.38 13.33 25.14
C ARG A 146 -18.46 13.13 26.66
N LEU A 147 -17.84 12.08 27.18
CA LEU A 147 -17.80 11.80 28.62
C LEU A 147 -17.12 12.93 29.40
N ARG A 148 -15.98 13.44 28.92
CA ARG A 148 -15.31 14.61 29.50
C ARG A 148 -16.25 15.81 29.54
N THR A 149 -16.95 16.08 28.45
CA THR A 149 -17.92 17.19 28.34
C THR A 149 -19.02 17.09 29.38
N PHE A 150 -19.65 15.92 29.53
CA PHE A 150 -20.69 15.72 30.55
C PHE A 150 -20.15 15.76 31.99
N PHE A 151 -18.90 15.37 32.23
CA PHE A 151 -18.24 15.56 33.53
C PHE A 151 -17.99 17.03 33.86
N LEU A 152 -17.63 17.86 32.87
CA LEU A 152 -17.50 19.30 33.06
C LEU A 152 -18.85 19.98 33.30
N LEU A 153 -19.94 19.45 32.72
CA LEU A 153 -21.30 19.95 32.96
C LEU A 153 -21.89 19.51 34.30
N ARG A 154 -21.38 18.44 34.91
CA ARG A 154 -21.85 17.92 36.21
C ARG A 154 -21.84 18.99 37.31
N SER A 155 -20.83 19.84 37.35
CA SER A 155 -20.70 20.87 38.40
C SER A 155 -21.82 21.91 38.35
N ASN A 156 -22.43 22.11 37.17
CA ASN A 156 -23.43 23.15 36.94
C ASN A 156 -24.86 22.59 36.85
N ILE A 157 -25.04 21.34 36.43
CA ILE A 157 -26.36 20.74 36.16
C ILE A 157 -26.46 19.36 36.81
N ALA A 158 -27.32 19.22 37.84
CA ALA A 158 -27.51 17.97 38.57
C ALA A 158 -27.95 16.79 37.67
N GLN A 159 -28.75 17.06 36.64
CA GLN A 159 -29.22 16.05 35.67
C GLN A 159 -28.10 15.54 34.74
N ALA A 160 -27.04 16.34 34.51
CA ALA A 160 -25.89 15.91 33.72
C ALA A 160 -25.11 14.79 34.40
N GLN A 161 -25.19 14.67 35.74
CA GLN A 161 -24.53 13.63 36.51
C GLN A 161 -25.05 12.22 36.17
N GLY A 162 -26.36 12.06 35.97
CA GLY A 162 -26.95 10.78 35.59
C GLY A 162 -26.46 10.33 34.21
N ILE A 163 -26.39 11.26 33.26
CA ILE A 163 -25.92 11.00 31.89
C ILE A 163 -24.41 10.68 31.90
N ALA A 164 -23.60 11.43 32.65
CA ALA A 164 -22.16 11.16 32.76
C ALA A 164 -21.86 9.76 33.31
N ASN A 165 -22.62 9.30 34.31
CA ASN A 165 -22.47 7.95 34.86
C ASN A 165 -22.83 6.86 33.82
N LEU A 166 -23.92 7.04 33.06
CA LEU A 166 -24.33 6.10 32.00
C LEU A 166 -23.32 6.07 30.84
N LEU A 167 -22.76 7.22 30.47
CA LEU A 167 -21.69 7.30 29.47
C LEU A 167 -20.38 6.68 29.97
N SER A 168 -20.06 6.80 31.26
CA SER A 168 -18.90 6.12 31.87
C SER A 168 -19.04 4.61 31.78
N LEU A 169 -20.22 4.09 32.13
CA LEU A 169 -20.53 2.67 32.00
C LEU A 169 -20.50 2.22 30.53
N SER A 170 -21.06 3.02 29.61
CA SER A 170 -21.00 2.79 28.17
C SER A 170 -19.57 2.65 27.66
N LEU A 171 -18.68 3.55 28.09
CA LEU A 171 -17.29 3.58 27.70
C LEU A 171 -16.54 2.31 28.16
N ILE A 172 -16.76 1.90 29.42
CA ILE A 172 -16.16 0.67 29.98
C ILE A 172 -16.64 -0.57 29.22
N ILE A 173 -17.97 -0.72 29.04
CA ILE A 173 -18.53 -1.87 28.31
C ILE A 173 -18.03 -1.87 26.87
N LYS A 174 -18.02 -0.72 26.18
CA LYS A 174 -17.53 -0.59 24.81
C LYS A 174 -16.05 -0.97 24.71
N PHE A 175 -15.22 -0.58 25.69
CA PHE A 175 -13.83 -1.00 25.76
C PHE A 175 -13.68 -2.51 25.91
N LEU A 176 -14.47 -3.14 26.78
CA LEU A 176 -14.46 -4.61 26.93
C LEU A 176 -14.92 -5.32 25.64
N VAL A 177 -15.94 -4.78 24.96
CA VAL A 177 -16.38 -5.27 23.63
C VAL A 177 -15.24 -5.13 22.61
N LEU A 178 -14.55 -3.99 22.58
CA LEU A 178 -13.40 -3.76 21.71
C LEU A 178 -12.29 -4.80 21.94
N VAL A 179 -11.90 -5.04 23.21
CA VAL A 179 -10.88 -6.02 23.57
C VAL A 179 -11.30 -7.41 23.12
N THR A 180 -12.53 -7.85 23.43
CA THR A 180 -12.99 -9.19 23.04
C THR A 180 -13.13 -9.36 21.53
N VAL A 181 -13.51 -8.32 20.79
CA VAL A 181 -13.54 -8.32 19.32
C VAL A 181 -12.12 -8.38 18.74
N ALA A 182 -11.14 -7.72 19.38
CA ALA A 182 -9.74 -7.73 18.94
C ALA A 182 -9.04 -9.08 19.13
N VAL A 183 -9.48 -9.91 20.09
CA VAL A 183 -8.92 -11.26 20.30
C VAL A 183 -9.10 -12.14 19.06
N GLU A 184 -7.98 -12.73 18.64
CA GLU A 184 -7.93 -13.58 17.45
C GLU A 184 -8.58 -14.94 17.66
N LYS A 185 -9.09 -15.51 16.57
CA LYS A 185 -9.88 -16.74 16.60
C LYS A 185 -9.06 -18.00 16.29
N ARG A 186 -7.73 -17.91 16.14
CA ARG A 186 -6.90 -19.00 15.58
C ARG A 186 -7.09 -20.35 16.27
N SER A 187 -7.23 -20.36 17.59
CA SER A 187 -7.42 -21.59 18.37
C SER A 187 -8.78 -22.26 18.19
N ILE A 188 -9.79 -21.53 17.73
CA ILE A 188 -11.20 -21.98 17.64
C ILE A 188 -11.68 -22.18 16.19
N LEU A 189 -10.80 -21.99 15.20
CA LEU A 189 -11.08 -22.26 13.78
C LEU A 189 -11.26 -23.77 13.54
N LEU A 190 -12.19 -24.12 12.64
CA LEU A 190 -12.35 -25.49 12.15
C LEU A 190 -11.13 -25.92 11.32
N GLU A 191 -10.89 -27.23 11.22
CA GLU A 191 -9.70 -27.82 10.56
C GLU A 191 -9.35 -27.21 9.19
N PRO A 192 -10.31 -26.97 8.26
CA PRO A 192 -9.99 -26.39 6.95
C PRO A 192 -9.38 -24.98 7.00
N TYR A 193 -9.47 -24.30 8.15
CA TYR A 193 -9.05 -22.90 8.34
C TYR A 193 -7.95 -22.74 9.39
N ARG A 194 -7.50 -23.83 10.03
CA ARG A 194 -6.52 -23.78 11.13
C ARG A 194 -5.12 -23.41 10.64
N ASP A 195 -4.75 -23.88 9.46
CA ASP A 195 -3.40 -23.70 8.89
C ASP A 195 -3.29 -22.44 8.02
N LEU A 196 -4.28 -21.53 8.08
CA LEU A 196 -4.20 -20.27 7.36
C LEU A 196 -3.10 -19.38 7.94
N PRO A 197 -2.42 -18.59 7.08
CA PRO A 197 -1.30 -17.79 7.53
C PRO A 197 -1.74 -16.75 8.56
N PRO A 198 -0.85 -16.40 9.51
CA PRO A 198 -1.09 -15.41 10.54
C PRO A 198 -1.64 -14.09 10.03
N GLU A 199 -1.15 -13.59 8.90
CA GLU A 199 -1.60 -12.33 8.31
C GLU A 199 -3.10 -12.38 7.96
N THR A 200 -3.56 -13.50 7.40
CA THR A 200 -4.95 -13.72 6.94
C THR A 200 -5.90 -14.00 8.10
N THR A 201 -5.40 -14.47 9.25
CA THR A 201 -6.22 -14.70 10.46
C THR A 201 -6.22 -13.49 11.42
N SER A 202 -5.27 -12.56 11.25
CA SER A 202 -5.10 -11.39 12.10
C SER A 202 -6.16 -10.31 11.89
N GLY A 203 -6.60 -9.69 12.99
CA GLY A 203 -7.50 -8.53 12.96
C GLY A 203 -6.81 -7.25 12.49
N ILE A 204 -7.57 -6.17 12.30
CA ILE A 204 -7.04 -4.89 11.85
C ILE A 204 -5.94 -4.35 12.78
N TYR A 205 -6.11 -4.40 14.10
CA TYR A 205 -5.13 -3.87 15.05
C TYR A 205 -3.78 -4.58 14.95
N ASN A 206 -3.80 -5.92 14.91
CA ASN A 206 -2.60 -6.71 14.78
C ASN A 206 -1.92 -6.44 13.41
N ARG A 207 -2.70 -6.37 12.33
CA ARG A 207 -2.18 -6.09 10.99
C ARG A 207 -1.59 -4.69 10.86
N THR A 208 -2.20 -3.67 11.45
CA THR A 208 -1.74 -2.27 11.37
C THR A 208 -0.39 -2.07 12.06
N VAL A 209 -0.14 -2.76 13.18
CA VAL A 209 1.13 -2.67 13.93
C VAL A 209 2.12 -3.78 13.55
N PHE A 210 1.72 -4.70 12.66
CA PHE A 210 2.47 -5.91 12.28
C PHE A 210 2.86 -6.79 13.47
N TRP A 211 2.02 -6.85 14.51
CA TRP A 211 2.34 -7.57 15.74
C TRP A 211 2.49 -9.09 15.51
N TRP A 212 1.83 -9.63 14.49
CA TRP A 212 1.87 -11.03 14.07
C TRP A 212 3.24 -11.48 13.56
N LEU A 213 4.15 -10.56 13.27
CA LEU A 213 5.54 -10.87 12.93
C LEU A 213 6.42 -11.10 14.17
N ASN A 214 6.01 -10.64 15.36
CA ASN A 214 6.82 -10.79 16.58
C ASN A 214 7.18 -12.24 16.93
N PRO A 215 6.30 -13.24 16.79
CA PRO A 215 6.69 -14.63 16.97
C PRO A 215 7.83 -15.06 16.04
N LEU A 216 7.78 -14.67 14.76
CA LEU A 216 8.82 -14.97 13.78
C LEU A 216 10.13 -14.26 14.14
N PHE A 217 10.08 -13.00 14.56
CA PHE A 217 11.27 -12.26 15.00
C PHE A 217 11.91 -12.87 16.24
N ARG A 218 11.12 -13.38 17.18
CA ARG A 218 11.65 -14.10 18.35
C ARG A 218 12.37 -15.39 17.95
N VAL A 219 11.83 -16.13 16.99
CA VAL A 219 12.50 -17.32 16.44
C VAL A 219 13.80 -16.93 15.74
N GLY A 220 13.77 -15.90 14.89
CA GLY A 220 14.96 -15.40 14.18
C GLY A 220 16.04 -14.81 15.09
N PHE A 221 15.67 -14.33 16.29
CA PHE A 221 16.63 -13.92 17.32
C PHE A 221 17.36 -15.11 17.95
N GLY A 222 16.69 -16.26 18.08
CA GLY A 222 17.26 -17.48 18.67
C GLY A 222 17.96 -18.41 17.68
N LYS A 223 17.54 -18.43 16.40
CA LYS A 223 18.12 -19.29 15.37
C LYS A 223 18.09 -18.65 13.99
N THR A 224 18.98 -19.11 13.10
CA THR A 224 18.90 -18.78 11.67
C THR A 224 17.62 -19.37 11.08
N LEU A 225 16.79 -18.51 10.49
CA LEU A 225 15.51 -18.91 9.91
C LEU A 225 15.71 -19.86 8.73
N GLN A 226 14.98 -20.97 8.73
CA GLN A 226 14.87 -21.89 7.60
C GLN A 226 13.52 -21.69 6.87
N ILE A 227 13.38 -22.28 5.67
CA ILE A 227 12.15 -22.14 4.87
C ILE A 227 10.92 -22.65 5.65
N GLY A 228 11.05 -23.73 6.42
CA GLY A 228 9.97 -24.28 7.24
C GLY A 228 9.58 -23.43 8.45
N ASP A 229 10.36 -22.40 8.81
CA ASP A 229 10.02 -21.46 9.88
C ASP A 229 9.17 -20.29 9.38
N LEU A 230 9.08 -20.10 8.06
CA LEU A 230 8.34 -19.01 7.44
C LEU A 230 6.86 -19.38 7.34
N TYR A 231 6.00 -18.35 7.37
CA TYR A 231 4.58 -18.54 7.15
C TYR A 231 4.27 -18.78 5.68
N ASP A 232 3.22 -19.57 5.43
CA ASP A 232 2.67 -19.74 4.10
C ASP A 232 2.21 -18.41 3.50
N LEU A 233 2.24 -18.34 2.17
CA LEU A 233 1.75 -17.18 1.44
C LEU A 233 0.22 -17.11 1.54
N ASP A 234 -0.29 -15.88 1.66
CA ASP A 234 -1.72 -15.64 1.51
C ASP A 234 -2.21 -16.11 0.12
N GLU A 235 -3.42 -16.67 0.06
CA GLU A 235 -3.99 -17.27 -1.16
C GLU A 235 -4.04 -16.27 -2.33
N THR A 236 -4.25 -14.99 -2.03
CA THR A 236 -4.26 -13.91 -3.03
C THR A 236 -2.89 -13.58 -3.61
N LEU A 237 -1.81 -14.00 -2.94
CA LEU A 237 -0.41 -13.86 -3.37
C LEU A 237 0.17 -15.18 -3.90
N SER A 238 -0.55 -16.29 -3.77
CA SER A 238 -0.13 -17.59 -4.27
C SER A 238 0.15 -17.54 -5.77
N SER A 239 1.23 -18.21 -6.20
CA SER A 239 1.65 -18.21 -7.61
C SER A 239 0.54 -18.72 -8.54
N ALA A 240 -0.22 -19.75 -8.12
CA ALA A 240 -1.32 -20.30 -8.91
C ALA A 240 -2.42 -19.28 -9.20
N ASN A 241 -2.86 -18.54 -8.18
CA ASN A 241 -3.90 -17.52 -8.36
C ASN A 241 -3.39 -16.32 -9.15
N VAL A 242 -2.19 -15.83 -8.82
CA VAL A 242 -1.58 -14.70 -9.53
C VAL A 242 -1.35 -15.06 -11.02
N GLN A 243 -0.84 -16.27 -11.30
CA GLN A 243 -0.70 -16.78 -12.66
C GLN A 243 -2.05 -16.81 -13.39
N ALA A 244 -3.09 -17.41 -12.80
CA ALA A 244 -4.40 -17.50 -13.44
C ALA A 244 -4.96 -16.12 -13.83
N ILE A 245 -4.81 -15.13 -12.93
CA ILE A 245 -5.25 -13.75 -13.19
C ILE A 245 -4.41 -13.12 -14.31
N PHE A 246 -3.08 -13.17 -14.21
CA PHE A 246 -2.19 -12.55 -15.20
C PHE A 246 -2.32 -13.19 -16.59
N SER A 247 -2.34 -14.53 -16.67
CA SER A 247 -2.54 -15.27 -17.93
C SER A 247 -3.89 -14.95 -18.58
N ARG A 248 -4.98 -14.94 -17.80
CA ARG A 248 -6.30 -14.56 -18.32
C ARG A 248 -6.33 -13.13 -18.86
N ARG A 249 -5.68 -12.19 -18.18
CA ARG A 249 -5.63 -10.78 -18.58
C ARG A 249 -4.73 -10.56 -19.80
N TRP A 250 -3.64 -11.30 -19.90
CA TRP A 250 -2.73 -11.28 -21.04
C TRP A 250 -3.39 -11.85 -22.29
N LEU A 251 -4.04 -13.01 -22.19
CA LEU A 251 -4.77 -13.63 -23.31
C LEU A 251 -5.95 -12.79 -23.82
N ALA A 252 -6.56 -11.97 -22.96
CA ALA A 252 -7.63 -11.07 -23.36
C ALA A 252 -7.15 -9.87 -24.21
N ALA A 253 -5.84 -9.65 -24.34
CA ALA A 253 -5.29 -8.65 -25.25
C ALA A 253 -5.17 -9.26 -26.66
N ASN A 254 -6.29 -9.31 -27.40
CA ASN A 254 -6.40 -9.97 -28.71
C ASN A 254 -5.41 -9.45 -29.77
N GLU A 255 -4.84 -8.26 -29.60
CA GLU A 255 -3.74 -7.72 -30.44
C GLU A 255 -2.76 -6.91 -29.57
N PRO A 256 -1.63 -7.50 -29.15
CA PRO A 256 -0.71 -6.83 -28.24
C PRO A 256 0.11 -5.75 -28.97
N GLY A 257 -0.33 -4.49 -28.90
CA GLY A 257 0.46 -3.31 -29.25
C GLY A 257 1.62 -3.04 -28.27
N HIS A 258 2.41 -1.99 -28.52
CA HIS A 258 3.70 -1.73 -27.85
C HIS A 258 3.64 -1.69 -26.30
N PHE A 259 2.54 -1.22 -25.69
CA PHE A 259 2.39 -1.12 -24.22
C PHE A 259 1.41 -2.12 -23.59
N SER A 260 1.10 -3.21 -24.28
CA SER A 260 0.04 -4.15 -23.85
C SER A 260 0.33 -4.81 -22.51
N LEU A 261 1.58 -5.16 -22.23
CA LEU A 261 1.98 -5.76 -20.96
C LEU A 261 1.85 -4.74 -19.80
N LEU A 262 2.24 -3.49 -20.03
CA LEU A 262 2.07 -2.41 -19.05
C LEU A 262 0.59 -2.23 -18.69
N PHE A 263 -0.29 -2.17 -19.69
CA PHE A 263 -1.73 -2.06 -19.46
C PHE A 263 -2.31 -3.31 -18.80
N THR A 264 -1.79 -4.50 -19.09
CA THR A 264 -2.17 -5.75 -18.44
C THR A 264 -1.83 -5.73 -16.94
N ILE A 265 -0.62 -5.30 -16.59
CA ILE A 265 -0.19 -5.09 -15.19
C ILE A 265 -1.10 -4.06 -14.52
N ALA A 266 -1.30 -2.89 -15.15
CA ALA A 266 -2.12 -1.81 -14.58
C ALA A 266 -3.58 -2.25 -14.37
N ARG A 267 -4.20 -2.94 -15.33
CA ARG A 267 -5.57 -3.48 -15.21
C ARG A 267 -5.70 -4.53 -14.13
N THR A 268 -4.65 -5.31 -13.88
CA THR A 268 -4.61 -6.32 -12.82
C THR A 268 -4.55 -5.68 -11.44
N LEU A 269 -3.74 -4.63 -11.28
CA LEU A 269 -3.51 -3.98 -9.99
C LEU A 269 -4.45 -2.81 -9.68
N LYS A 270 -5.27 -2.35 -10.63
CA LYS A 270 -6.04 -1.09 -10.53
C LYS A 270 -6.75 -0.88 -9.20
N TRP A 271 -7.38 -1.93 -8.67
CA TRP A 271 -8.13 -1.85 -7.41
C TRP A 271 -7.21 -1.77 -6.20
N GLN A 272 -6.08 -2.50 -6.23
CA GLN A 272 -5.11 -2.47 -5.15
C GLN A 272 -4.36 -1.13 -5.10
N LEU A 273 -4.04 -0.57 -6.27
CA LEU A 273 -3.45 0.77 -6.39
C LEU A 273 -4.45 1.87 -5.97
N LEU A 274 -5.74 1.72 -6.27
CA LEU A 274 -6.76 2.67 -5.82
C LEU A 274 -6.96 2.60 -4.30
N ILE A 275 -6.97 1.40 -3.73
CA ILE A 275 -7.09 1.21 -2.28
C ILE A 275 -5.83 1.75 -1.57
N SER A 276 -4.63 1.58 -2.12
CA SER A 276 -3.40 2.14 -1.54
C SER A 276 -3.30 3.66 -1.65
N ALA A 277 -4.00 4.27 -2.62
CA ALA A 277 -4.03 5.72 -2.78
C ALA A 277 -4.70 6.44 -1.61
N LEU A 278 -5.71 5.84 -0.99
CA LEU A 278 -6.44 6.43 0.14
C LEU A 278 -5.55 6.70 1.37
N PRO A 279 -4.84 5.71 1.95
CA PRO A 279 -3.92 5.97 3.07
C PRO A 279 -2.76 6.86 2.65
N ARG A 280 -2.34 6.86 1.38
CA ARG A 280 -1.31 7.77 0.87
C ARG A 280 -1.77 9.24 0.83
N LEU A 281 -3.02 9.52 0.47
CA LEU A 281 -3.62 10.86 0.54
C LEU A 281 -3.83 11.30 1.99
N CYS A 282 -4.26 10.39 2.87
CA CYS A 282 -4.37 10.67 4.29
C CYS A 282 -3.00 11.03 4.88
N LEU A 283 -1.94 10.32 4.49
CA LEU A 283 -0.57 10.65 4.87
C LEU A 283 -0.18 12.08 4.45
N SER A 284 -0.50 12.49 3.22
CA SER A 284 -0.29 13.87 2.76
C SER A 284 -0.99 14.88 3.67
N ALA A 285 -2.28 14.68 3.94
CA ALA A 285 -3.05 15.58 4.79
C ALA A 285 -2.45 15.71 6.20
N VAL A 286 -2.04 14.60 6.80
CA VAL A 286 -1.42 14.57 8.14
C VAL A 286 -0.05 15.25 8.14
N MET A 287 0.77 15.06 7.10
CA MET A 287 2.06 15.71 6.97
C MET A 287 1.94 17.23 6.86
N PHE A 288 1.00 17.72 6.04
CA PHE A 288 0.77 19.16 5.87
C PHE A 288 -0.05 19.81 7.00
N ALA A 289 -0.54 19.03 7.96
CA ALA A 289 -1.08 19.58 9.22
C ALA A 289 0.03 20.09 10.15
N GLN A 290 1.27 19.59 10.02
CA GLN A 290 2.38 19.92 10.93
C GLN A 290 2.77 21.40 10.97
N PRO A 291 2.84 22.15 9.85
CA PRO A 291 3.18 23.58 9.89
C PRO A 291 2.18 24.41 10.69
N PHE A 292 0.89 24.05 10.64
CA PHE A 292 -0.16 24.71 11.42
C PHE A 292 0.04 24.46 12.92
N LEU A 293 0.32 23.22 13.32
CA LEU A 293 0.64 22.92 14.73
C LEU A 293 1.86 23.69 15.23
N ILE A 294 2.91 23.81 14.41
CA ILE A 294 4.10 24.58 14.78
C ILE A 294 3.76 26.06 14.94
N GLN A 295 2.97 26.62 14.03
CA GLN A 295 2.53 28.01 14.11
C GLN A 295 1.70 28.26 15.38
N ASP A 296 0.74 27.38 15.68
CA ASP A 296 -0.09 27.48 16.88
C ASP A 296 0.73 27.31 18.16
N THR A 297 1.75 26.45 18.14
CA THR A 297 2.67 26.25 19.27
C THR A 297 3.54 27.49 19.50
N ILE A 298 4.07 28.10 18.44
CA ILE A 298 4.83 29.35 18.56
C ILE A 298 3.94 30.48 19.10
N ASN A 299 2.69 30.57 18.62
CA ASN A 299 1.73 31.55 19.10
C ASN A 299 1.36 31.32 20.58
N PHE A 300 1.19 30.05 20.98
CA PHE A 300 0.96 29.67 22.38
C PHE A 300 2.12 30.09 23.29
N VAL A 301 3.36 29.86 22.86
CA VAL A 301 4.55 30.26 23.62
C VAL A 301 4.69 31.79 23.69
N ARG A 302 4.44 32.50 22.58
CA ARG A 302 4.49 33.97 22.50
C ARG A 302 3.47 34.62 23.44
N ASN A 303 2.27 34.05 23.53
CA ASN A 303 1.15 34.57 24.33
C ASN A 303 0.94 33.78 25.63
N SER A 304 2.01 33.23 26.21
CA SER A 304 1.94 32.32 27.37
C SER A 304 1.25 32.92 28.60
N HIS A 305 1.23 34.25 28.73
CA HIS A 305 0.55 34.96 29.83
C HIS A 305 -0.98 35.01 29.70
N THR A 306 -1.54 34.86 28.50
CA THR A 306 -3.00 34.95 28.26
C THR A 306 -3.64 33.60 27.95
N GLN A 307 -2.83 32.57 27.67
CA GLN A 307 -3.29 31.25 27.27
C GLN A 307 -3.41 30.29 28.46
N THR A 308 -4.41 29.41 28.43
CA THR A 308 -4.64 28.43 29.49
C THR A 308 -3.81 27.15 29.27
N ALA A 309 -3.41 26.49 30.36
CA ALA A 309 -2.64 25.24 30.28
C ALA A 309 -3.36 24.12 29.49
N SER A 310 -4.69 24.12 29.43
CA SER A 310 -5.49 23.18 28.64
C SER A 310 -5.20 23.26 27.14
N VAL A 311 -4.89 24.45 26.62
CA VAL A 311 -4.52 24.64 25.20
C VAL A 311 -3.17 23.97 24.92
N GLY A 312 -2.21 24.09 25.85
CA GLY A 312 -0.89 23.44 25.74
C GLY A 312 -0.98 21.91 25.70
N TRP A 313 -1.78 21.31 26.60
CA TRP A 313 -2.04 19.86 26.57
C TRP A 313 -2.78 19.43 25.30
N GLY A 314 -3.68 20.27 24.80
CA GLY A 314 -4.36 20.07 23.51
C GLY A 314 -3.38 20.00 22.34
N LEU A 315 -2.41 20.93 22.29
CA LEU A 315 -1.35 20.93 21.26
C LEU A 315 -0.46 19.68 21.37
N ALA A 316 -0.06 19.28 22.58
CA ALA A 316 0.72 18.06 22.80
C ALA A 316 -0.03 16.80 22.32
N GLY A 317 -1.32 16.70 22.64
CA GLY A 317 -2.19 15.62 22.15
C GLY A 317 -2.33 15.63 20.62
N ALA A 318 -2.47 16.82 20.01
CA ALA A 318 -2.54 16.95 18.56
C ALA A 318 -1.25 16.50 17.86
N TYR A 319 -0.07 16.83 18.41
CA TYR A 319 1.21 16.31 17.92
C TYR A 319 1.27 14.78 17.99
N PHE A 320 0.90 14.21 19.14
CA PHE A 320 0.87 12.75 19.31
C PHE A 320 -0.02 12.07 18.27
N LEU A 321 -1.26 12.58 18.08
CA LEU A 321 -2.21 12.03 17.11
C LEU A 321 -1.72 12.15 15.66
N ILE A 322 -1.15 13.30 15.28
CA ILE A 322 -0.63 13.53 13.93
C ILE A 322 0.54 12.60 13.62
N TYR A 323 1.52 12.46 14.52
CA TYR A 323 2.64 11.55 14.28
C TYR A 323 2.24 10.07 14.32
N LEU A 324 1.29 9.71 15.17
CA LEU A 324 0.73 8.36 15.21
C LEU A 324 -0.02 8.02 13.89
N ALA A 325 -0.88 8.93 13.43
CA ALA A 325 -1.58 8.78 12.15
C ALA A 325 -0.60 8.73 10.97
N GLN A 326 0.48 9.52 11.01
CA GLN A 326 1.53 9.49 10.00
C GLN A 326 2.20 8.10 9.94
N ALA A 327 2.54 7.52 11.10
CA ALA A 327 3.15 6.19 11.17
C ALA A 327 2.19 5.11 10.63
N TRP A 328 0.93 5.14 11.03
CA TRP A 328 -0.08 4.17 10.58
C TRP A 328 -0.39 4.27 9.10
N CYS A 329 -0.61 5.47 8.56
CA CYS A 329 -0.86 5.64 7.13
C CYS A 329 0.35 5.19 6.32
N LYS A 330 1.58 5.53 6.76
CA LYS A 330 2.83 5.09 6.13
C LYS A 330 2.96 3.56 6.08
N ALA A 331 2.72 2.91 7.22
CA ALA A 331 2.70 1.46 7.34
C ALA A 331 1.65 0.81 6.42
N ALA A 332 0.41 1.31 6.46
CA ALA A 332 -0.71 0.76 5.72
C ALA A 332 -0.51 0.85 4.21
N TYR A 333 -0.15 2.03 3.68
CA TYR A 333 0.08 2.18 2.24
C TYR A 333 1.30 1.37 1.78
N GLY A 334 2.40 1.38 2.55
CA GLY A 334 3.63 0.66 2.20
C GLY A 334 3.41 -0.85 2.14
N HIS A 335 2.65 -1.41 3.08
CA HIS A 335 2.29 -2.82 3.05
C HIS A 335 1.41 -3.19 1.85
N LEU A 336 0.40 -2.38 1.51
CA LEU A 336 -0.42 -2.61 0.33
C LEU A 336 0.41 -2.60 -0.96
N LEU A 337 1.35 -1.65 -1.10
CA LEU A 337 2.22 -1.59 -2.27
C LEU A 337 3.24 -2.73 -2.33
N ASN A 338 3.77 -3.18 -1.17
CA ASN A 338 4.61 -4.38 -1.12
C ASN A 338 3.86 -5.62 -1.63
N ARG A 339 2.58 -5.76 -1.32
CA ARG A 339 1.75 -6.85 -1.87
C ARG A 339 1.60 -6.75 -3.39
N CYS A 340 1.37 -5.54 -3.93
CA CYS A 340 1.38 -5.32 -5.38
C CYS A 340 2.72 -5.72 -6.02
N VAL A 341 3.85 -5.36 -5.41
CA VAL A 341 5.20 -5.73 -5.87
C VAL A 341 5.34 -7.25 -5.96
N VAL A 342 4.92 -7.99 -4.93
CA VAL A 342 4.96 -9.46 -4.90
C VAL A 342 4.08 -10.06 -6.00
N GLN A 343 2.88 -9.53 -6.22
CA GLN A 343 1.98 -10.01 -7.28
C GLN A 343 2.53 -9.76 -8.68
N VAL A 344 3.13 -8.59 -8.95
CA VAL A 344 3.77 -8.33 -10.25
C VAL A 344 4.95 -9.27 -10.45
N ARG A 345 5.79 -9.46 -9.43
CA ARG A 345 6.93 -10.38 -9.49
C ARG A 345 6.46 -11.81 -9.79
N GLY A 346 5.52 -12.34 -9.01
CA GLY A 346 4.98 -13.68 -9.18
C GLY A 346 4.26 -13.87 -10.53
N GLY A 347 3.47 -12.88 -10.95
CA GLY A 347 2.71 -12.92 -12.20
C GLY A 347 3.60 -12.89 -13.44
N LEU A 348 4.57 -11.97 -13.49
CA LEU A 348 5.52 -11.89 -14.61
C LEU A 348 6.43 -13.12 -14.67
N THR A 349 6.92 -13.61 -13.52
CA THR A 349 7.75 -14.81 -13.47
C THR A 349 6.97 -16.03 -13.99
N SER A 350 5.70 -16.18 -13.58
CA SER A 350 4.86 -17.29 -14.01
C SER A 350 4.52 -17.23 -15.50
N LEU A 351 4.23 -16.03 -16.03
CA LEU A 351 3.99 -15.82 -17.47
C LEU A 351 5.23 -16.15 -18.31
N LEU A 352 6.39 -15.65 -17.89
CA LEU A 352 7.65 -15.95 -18.56
C LEU A 352 7.93 -17.45 -18.51
N TYR A 353 7.78 -18.10 -17.36
CA TYR A 353 8.04 -19.53 -17.20
C TYR A 353 7.13 -20.37 -18.11
N GLN A 354 5.83 -20.06 -18.14
CA GLN A 354 4.89 -20.72 -19.04
C GLN A 354 5.26 -20.52 -20.52
N LYS A 355 5.68 -19.30 -20.90
CA LYS A 355 6.13 -19.03 -22.26
C LYS A 355 7.41 -19.79 -22.61
N THR A 356 8.37 -19.87 -21.69
CA THR A 356 9.63 -20.62 -21.89
C THR A 356 9.36 -22.09 -22.18
N LEU A 357 8.36 -22.70 -21.53
CA LEU A 357 7.96 -24.08 -21.79
C LEU A 357 7.21 -24.28 -23.12
N ASP A 358 6.68 -23.21 -23.70
CA ASP A 358 5.92 -23.23 -24.96
C ASP A 358 6.73 -22.73 -26.17
N LEU A 359 7.93 -22.22 -25.95
CA LEU A 359 8.79 -21.72 -27.01
C LEU A 359 9.29 -22.83 -27.95
N SER A 360 9.50 -22.48 -29.21
CA SER A 360 10.19 -23.36 -30.15
C SER A 360 11.67 -23.49 -29.78
N ILE A 361 12.23 -24.71 -29.89
CA ILE A 361 13.63 -25.02 -29.51
C ILE A 361 14.63 -24.09 -30.22
N ALA A 362 14.33 -23.69 -31.46
CA ALA A 362 15.18 -22.79 -32.25
C ALA A 362 15.30 -21.36 -31.68
N VAL A 363 14.36 -20.92 -30.82
CA VAL A 363 14.28 -19.55 -30.29
C VAL A 363 14.69 -19.49 -28.81
N ILE A 364 14.88 -20.63 -28.14
CA ILE A 364 15.20 -20.67 -26.71
C ILE A 364 16.67 -20.29 -26.49
N ASP A 365 16.89 -19.11 -25.91
CA ASP A 365 18.14 -18.77 -25.23
C ASP A 365 17.94 -18.85 -23.70
N PRO A 366 18.54 -19.85 -23.02
CA PRO A 366 18.47 -19.99 -21.57
C PRO A 366 18.95 -18.73 -20.84
N SER A 367 19.98 -18.07 -21.35
CA SER A 367 20.58 -16.89 -20.70
C SER A 367 19.64 -15.69 -20.75
N ALA A 368 18.99 -15.46 -21.90
CA ALA A 368 17.97 -14.42 -22.04
C ALA A 368 16.77 -14.68 -21.11
N SER A 369 16.26 -15.91 -21.06
CA SER A 369 15.09 -16.25 -20.22
C SER A 369 15.36 -16.03 -18.73
N LEU A 370 16.53 -16.44 -18.23
CA LEU A 370 16.96 -16.22 -16.85
C LEU A 370 17.15 -14.72 -16.54
N THR A 371 17.72 -13.97 -17.47
CA THR A 371 17.93 -12.52 -17.34
C THR A 371 16.59 -11.78 -17.24
N LEU A 372 15.59 -12.20 -18.04
CA LEU A 372 14.24 -11.67 -18.02
C LEU A 372 13.53 -11.96 -16.68
N MET A 373 13.57 -13.21 -16.21
CA MET A 373 12.91 -13.63 -14.96
C MET A 373 13.56 -13.06 -13.68
N SER A 374 14.82 -12.63 -13.76
CA SER A 374 15.56 -12.07 -12.62
C SER A 374 15.71 -10.55 -12.73
N SER A 375 16.70 -10.11 -13.50
CA SER A 375 17.14 -8.72 -13.54
C SER A 375 16.10 -7.75 -14.10
N ASP A 376 15.34 -8.16 -15.11
CA ASP A 376 14.34 -7.28 -15.74
C ASP A 376 13.09 -7.16 -14.89
N ILE A 377 12.59 -8.26 -14.31
CA ILE A 377 11.50 -8.19 -13.33
C ILE A 377 11.91 -7.32 -12.14
N GLU A 378 13.13 -7.44 -11.62
CA GLU A 378 13.56 -6.63 -10.48
C GLU A 378 13.66 -5.13 -10.83
N ARG A 379 14.05 -4.79 -12.07
CA ARG A 379 14.02 -3.41 -12.58
C ARG A 379 12.61 -2.86 -12.77
N ILE A 380 11.60 -3.72 -12.91
CA ILE A 380 10.17 -3.35 -13.00
C ILE A 380 9.57 -3.18 -11.61
N VAL A 381 9.77 -4.14 -10.72
CA VAL A 381 9.10 -4.17 -9.42
C VAL A 381 9.81 -3.30 -8.37
N GLY A 382 11.14 -3.18 -8.44
CA GLY A 382 11.94 -2.37 -7.52
C GLY A 382 11.47 -0.90 -7.42
N PRO A 383 11.21 -0.20 -8.54
CA PRO A 383 10.72 1.18 -8.49
C PRO A 383 9.21 1.35 -8.33
N LEU A 384 8.43 0.26 -8.29
CA LEU A 384 6.96 0.33 -8.34
C LEU A 384 6.36 1.18 -7.21
N GLN A 385 6.94 1.13 -6.01
CA GLN A 385 6.50 1.95 -4.88
C GLN A 385 6.73 3.45 -5.14
N TYR A 386 7.93 3.81 -5.61
CA TYR A 386 8.26 5.19 -5.93
C TYR A 386 7.42 5.73 -7.09
N LEU A 387 7.12 4.89 -8.09
CA LEU A 387 6.20 5.22 -9.18
C LEU A 387 4.79 5.52 -8.68
N HIS A 388 4.29 4.74 -7.72
CA HIS A 388 3.02 5.06 -7.07
C HIS A 388 3.12 6.33 -6.22
N ASP A 389 4.20 6.54 -5.49
CA ASP A 389 4.36 7.75 -4.69
C ASP A 389 4.53 9.02 -5.54
N ALA A 390 4.84 8.92 -6.84
CA ALA A 390 5.06 10.06 -7.72
C ALA A 390 3.81 10.94 -7.89
N TRP A 391 2.63 10.36 -8.11
CA TRP A 391 1.40 11.16 -8.22
C TRP A 391 1.04 11.81 -6.88
N GLY A 392 1.28 11.11 -5.76
CA GLY A 392 1.14 11.66 -4.42
C GLY A 392 2.12 12.81 -4.18
N GLY A 393 3.34 12.70 -4.69
CA GLY A 393 4.35 13.73 -4.62
C GLY A 393 3.98 15.00 -5.41
N LEU A 394 3.24 14.86 -6.53
CA LEU A 394 2.68 16.02 -7.24
C LEU A 394 1.60 16.73 -6.41
N VAL A 395 0.74 15.97 -5.73
CA VAL A 395 -0.26 16.52 -4.80
C VAL A 395 0.42 17.24 -3.64
N ASP A 396 1.45 16.61 -3.05
CA ASP A 396 2.23 17.19 -1.96
C ASP A 396 2.94 18.49 -2.39
N LEU A 397 3.53 18.52 -3.59
CA LEU A 397 4.14 19.71 -4.16
C LEU A 397 3.10 20.82 -4.36
N ALA A 398 1.94 20.51 -4.94
CA ALA A 398 0.88 21.48 -5.16
C ALA A 398 0.37 22.08 -3.84
N LEU A 399 0.13 21.22 -2.83
CA LEU A 399 -0.33 21.64 -1.51
C LEU A 399 0.74 22.48 -0.79
N GLY A 400 2.00 22.06 -0.83
CA GLY A 400 3.09 22.83 -0.24
C GLY A 400 3.30 24.18 -0.91
N MET A 401 3.22 24.26 -2.24
CA MET A 401 3.30 25.53 -2.97
C MET A 401 2.11 26.44 -2.65
N TYR A 402 0.91 25.89 -2.50
CA TYR A 402 -0.27 26.65 -2.05
C TYR A 402 -0.07 27.22 -0.63
N LEU A 403 0.45 26.43 0.31
CA LEU A 403 0.72 26.89 1.68
C LEU A 403 1.84 27.93 1.73
N LEU A 404 2.88 27.79 0.89
CA LEU A 404 3.91 28.82 0.74
C LEU A 404 3.32 30.12 0.21
N TYR A 405 2.45 30.06 -0.79
CA TYR A 405 1.75 31.25 -1.30
C TYR A 405 0.88 31.90 -0.22
N ARG A 406 0.16 31.11 0.58
CA ARG A 406 -0.65 31.63 1.69
C ARG A 406 0.18 32.38 2.74
N ASN A 407 1.39 31.90 3.04
CA ASN A 407 2.25 32.51 4.07
C ASN A 407 3.15 33.64 3.55
N LEU A 408 3.58 33.60 2.29
CA LEU A 408 4.58 34.52 1.72
C LEU A 408 4.06 35.38 0.56
N GLY A 409 2.85 35.11 0.05
CA GLY A 409 2.34 35.68 -1.19
C GLY A 409 3.25 35.35 -2.37
N SER A 410 3.53 36.35 -3.22
CA SER A 410 4.36 36.20 -4.42
C SER A 410 5.81 35.75 -4.15
N ALA A 411 6.33 35.84 -2.93
CA ALA A 411 7.66 35.35 -2.62
C ALA A 411 7.79 33.81 -2.73
N CYS A 412 6.67 33.07 -2.86
CA CYS A 412 6.68 31.64 -3.18
C CYS A 412 7.29 31.33 -4.57
N TYR A 413 7.41 32.31 -5.46
CA TYR A 413 8.01 32.08 -6.78
C TYR A 413 9.53 31.83 -6.72
N ALA A 414 10.22 32.30 -5.67
CA ALA A 414 11.65 32.04 -5.49
C ALA A 414 11.98 30.53 -5.37
N PRO A 415 11.41 29.77 -4.42
CA PRO A 415 11.64 28.34 -4.36
C PRO A 415 11.08 27.61 -5.59
N ALA A 416 9.95 28.07 -6.17
CA ALA A 416 9.40 27.48 -7.39
C ALA A 416 10.38 27.54 -8.57
N LEU A 417 11.05 28.67 -8.78
CA LEU A 417 12.06 28.84 -9.82
C LEU A 417 13.26 27.90 -9.58
N VAL A 418 13.73 27.79 -8.34
CA VAL A 418 14.80 26.85 -7.96
C VAL A 418 14.38 25.41 -8.31
N TYR A 419 13.17 25.00 -7.96
CA TYR A 419 12.65 23.67 -8.27
C TYR A 419 12.55 23.43 -9.78
N LEU A 420 12.13 24.43 -10.55
CA LEU A 420 12.07 24.32 -12.01
C LEU A 420 13.47 24.14 -12.62
N VAL A 421 14.45 24.94 -12.21
CA VAL A 421 15.83 24.85 -12.70
C VAL A 421 16.44 23.48 -12.37
N LEU A 422 16.25 22.98 -11.14
CA LEU A 422 16.73 21.66 -10.73
C LEU A 422 16.01 20.52 -11.47
N ALA A 423 14.71 20.68 -11.77
CA ALA A 423 13.96 19.73 -12.58
C ALA A 423 14.53 19.64 -14.01
N LEU A 424 14.78 20.79 -14.66
CA LEU A 424 15.40 20.84 -15.98
C LEU A 424 16.79 20.20 -15.97
N GLY A 425 17.61 20.50 -14.96
CA GLY A 425 18.90 19.86 -14.75
C GLY A 425 18.80 18.33 -14.63
N THR A 426 17.80 17.83 -13.90
CA THR A 426 17.55 16.38 -13.76
C THR A 426 17.22 15.74 -15.11
N THR A 427 16.42 16.38 -15.96
CA THR A 427 16.09 15.85 -17.29
C THR A 427 17.33 15.76 -18.18
N TRP A 428 18.21 16.75 -18.14
CA TRP A 428 19.48 16.74 -18.87
C TRP A 428 20.39 15.61 -18.38
N VAL A 429 20.60 15.49 -17.06
CA VAL A 429 21.42 14.41 -16.47
C VAL A 429 20.86 13.04 -16.86
N THR A 430 19.54 12.85 -16.81
CA THR A 430 18.89 11.56 -17.12
C THR A 430 19.15 11.11 -18.56
N LYS A 431 19.17 12.04 -19.53
CA LYS A 431 19.47 11.72 -20.93
C LYS A 431 20.93 11.31 -21.13
N THR A 432 21.84 11.87 -20.33
CA THR A 432 23.29 11.67 -20.50
C THR A 432 23.83 10.48 -19.69
N ILE A 433 23.29 10.22 -18.50
CA ILE A 433 23.82 9.20 -17.57
C ILE A 433 23.77 7.78 -18.15
N SER A 434 22.75 7.47 -18.96
CA SER A 434 22.57 6.16 -19.59
C SER A 434 23.70 5.80 -20.55
N SER A 435 24.20 6.77 -21.31
CA SER A 435 25.31 6.59 -22.25
C SER A 435 26.61 6.21 -21.54
N PHE A 436 26.96 6.95 -20.47
CA PHE A 436 28.12 6.64 -19.65
C PHE A 436 27.98 5.30 -18.92
N GLN A 437 26.78 4.99 -18.41
CA GLN A 437 26.51 3.71 -17.76
C GLN A 437 26.70 2.55 -18.74
N ARG A 438 26.22 2.67 -19.98
CA ARG A 438 26.38 1.64 -21.02
C ARG A 438 27.83 1.38 -21.35
N ARG A 439 28.64 2.44 -21.51
CA ARG A 439 30.09 2.32 -21.77
C ARG A 439 30.82 1.62 -20.62
N TRP A 440 30.47 1.96 -19.38
CA TRP A 440 31.04 1.31 -18.20
C TRP A 440 30.64 -0.18 -18.12
N LEU A 441 29.37 -0.52 -18.35
CA LEU A 441 28.91 -1.91 -18.36
C LEU A 441 29.59 -2.73 -19.47
N ALA A 442 29.79 -2.17 -20.66
CA ALA A 442 30.52 -2.83 -21.73
C ALA A 442 31.98 -3.13 -21.34
N ALA A 443 32.66 -2.19 -20.65
CA ALA A 443 34.01 -2.42 -20.14
C ALA A 443 34.06 -3.50 -19.04
N ILE A 444 33.04 -3.58 -18.18
CA ILE A 444 32.88 -4.66 -17.20
C ILE A 444 32.74 -6.00 -17.92
N GLU A 445 31.86 -6.09 -18.91
CA GLU A 445 31.59 -7.32 -19.67
C GLU A 445 32.87 -7.88 -20.31
N VAL A 446 33.64 -7.03 -21.00
CA VAL A 446 34.93 -7.41 -21.60
C VAL A 446 35.92 -7.91 -20.54
N ARG A 447 36.00 -7.27 -19.37
CA ARG A 447 36.91 -7.71 -18.31
C ARG A 447 36.46 -9.03 -17.70
N VAL A 448 35.17 -9.18 -17.41
CA VAL A 448 34.62 -10.38 -16.76
C VAL A 448 34.73 -11.59 -17.68
N SER A 449 34.42 -11.44 -18.97
CA SER A 449 34.58 -12.52 -19.95
C SER A 449 36.04 -12.95 -20.09
N PHE A 450 36.97 -11.99 -20.19
CA PHE A 450 38.42 -12.28 -20.22
C PHE A 450 38.90 -12.99 -18.94
N THR A 451 38.48 -12.52 -17.76
CA THR A 451 38.90 -13.10 -16.48
C THR A 451 38.34 -14.52 -16.30
N SER A 452 37.10 -14.76 -16.75
CA SER A 452 36.50 -16.10 -16.74
C SER A 452 37.27 -17.08 -17.63
N ALA A 453 37.58 -16.68 -18.86
CA ALA A 453 38.38 -17.48 -19.80
C ALA A 453 39.82 -17.72 -19.30
N LEU A 454 40.41 -16.74 -18.62
CA LEU A 454 41.70 -16.90 -17.97
C LEU A 454 41.65 -17.95 -16.86
N LEU A 455 40.65 -17.88 -15.97
CA LEU A 455 40.53 -18.81 -14.85
C LEU A 455 40.31 -20.25 -15.33
N SER A 456 39.53 -20.47 -16.39
CA SER A 456 39.34 -21.79 -16.97
C SER A 456 40.62 -22.38 -17.58
N SER A 457 41.56 -21.53 -18.03
CA SER A 457 42.80 -21.91 -18.69
C SER A 457 44.07 -21.63 -17.87
N ILE A 458 43.93 -21.44 -16.55
CA ILE A 458 45.02 -20.93 -15.69
C ILE A 458 46.26 -21.83 -15.68
N ARG A 459 46.08 -23.15 -15.80
CA ARG A 459 47.17 -24.12 -15.88
C ARG A 459 48.04 -23.88 -17.11
N ASN A 460 47.42 -23.69 -18.28
CA ASN A 460 48.12 -23.46 -19.54
C ASN A 460 48.90 -22.15 -19.51
N VAL A 461 48.31 -21.10 -18.93
CA VAL A 461 48.98 -19.80 -18.74
C VAL A 461 50.23 -19.94 -17.88
N LYS A 462 50.17 -20.73 -16.79
CA LYS A 462 51.34 -21.00 -15.93
C LYS A 462 52.39 -21.86 -16.61
N LEU A 463 52.00 -22.92 -17.32
CA LEU A 463 52.92 -23.81 -18.04
C LEU A 463 53.71 -23.07 -19.14
N LEU A 464 53.07 -22.11 -19.82
CA LEU A 464 53.71 -21.29 -20.86
C LEU A 464 54.52 -20.10 -20.30
N GLY A 465 54.56 -19.91 -18.97
CA GLY A 465 55.24 -18.76 -18.35
C GLY A 465 54.61 -17.40 -18.67
N LEU A 466 53.37 -17.34 -19.18
CA LEU A 466 52.71 -16.10 -19.64
C LEU A 466 52.04 -15.28 -18.52
N SER A 467 52.33 -15.61 -17.26
CA SER A 467 51.64 -15.01 -16.10
C SER A 467 51.76 -13.49 -16.07
N ASP A 468 52.94 -12.93 -16.35
CA ASP A 468 53.14 -11.48 -16.33
C ASP A 468 52.45 -10.76 -17.49
N VAL A 469 52.40 -11.39 -18.67
CA VAL A 469 51.68 -10.86 -19.84
C VAL A 469 50.19 -10.76 -19.54
N ILE A 470 49.62 -11.83 -19.01
CA ILE A 470 48.21 -11.89 -18.63
C ILE A 470 47.89 -10.93 -17.49
N LYS A 471 48.77 -10.82 -16.48
CA LYS A 471 48.63 -9.84 -15.40
C LYS A 471 48.54 -8.43 -15.95
N THR A 472 49.44 -8.05 -16.85
CA THR A 472 49.47 -6.74 -17.50
C THR A 472 48.21 -6.50 -18.34
N ARG A 473 47.77 -7.48 -19.13
CA ARG A 473 46.53 -7.43 -19.91
C ARG A 473 45.30 -7.20 -19.00
N THR A 474 45.20 -7.97 -17.91
CA THR A 474 44.09 -7.88 -16.95
C THR A 474 44.06 -6.51 -16.28
N GLN A 475 45.22 -5.99 -15.87
CA GLN A 475 45.36 -4.67 -15.30
C GLN A 475 44.93 -3.58 -16.28
N GLY A 476 45.34 -3.66 -17.56
CA GLY A 476 44.92 -2.71 -18.59
C GLY A 476 43.40 -2.69 -18.81
N LEU A 477 42.75 -3.86 -18.78
CA LEU A 477 41.28 -3.95 -18.83
C LEU A 477 40.64 -3.32 -17.59
N ARG A 478 41.22 -3.52 -16.40
CA ARG A 478 40.74 -2.91 -15.16
C ARG A 478 40.86 -1.39 -15.17
N GLU A 479 41.97 -0.85 -15.66
CA GLU A 479 42.16 0.59 -15.80
C GLU A 479 41.20 1.22 -16.81
N ARG A 480 40.93 0.53 -17.93
CA ARG A 480 39.89 0.93 -18.89
C ARG A 480 38.53 0.99 -18.21
N GLU A 481 38.14 -0.05 -17.48
CA GLU A 481 36.90 -0.09 -16.72
C GLU A 481 36.80 1.08 -15.73
N ILE A 482 37.88 1.36 -14.99
CA ILE A 482 37.93 2.47 -14.02
C ILE A 482 37.79 3.83 -14.73
N ARG A 483 38.41 4.03 -15.90
CA ARG A 483 38.27 5.29 -16.66
C ARG A 483 36.83 5.55 -17.08
N GLU A 484 36.14 4.54 -17.62
CA GLU A 484 34.72 4.65 -17.98
C GLU A 484 33.84 4.86 -16.73
N CYS A 485 34.14 4.14 -15.64
CA CYS A 485 33.47 4.30 -14.35
C CYS A 485 33.60 5.72 -13.79
N LYS A 486 34.79 6.35 -13.86
CA LYS A 486 35.00 7.73 -13.38
C LYS A 486 34.08 8.72 -14.08
N GLN A 487 33.91 8.61 -15.39
CA GLN A 487 32.99 9.49 -16.16
C GLN A 487 31.53 9.28 -15.73
N PHE A 488 31.10 8.04 -15.60
CA PHE A 488 29.77 7.71 -15.07
C PHE A 488 29.57 8.27 -13.65
N ARG A 489 30.55 8.08 -12.75
CA ARG A 489 30.49 8.54 -11.36
C ARG A 489 30.44 10.06 -11.26
N LEU A 490 31.12 10.80 -12.13
CA LEU A 490 31.05 12.25 -12.16
C LEU A 490 29.62 12.73 -12.48
N ILE A 491 28.99 12.20 -13.53
CA ILE A 491 27.59 12.53 -13.87
C ILE A 491 26.63 12.10 -12.76
N ASN A 492 26.85 10.94 -12.15
CA ASN A 492 26.07 10.48 -11.00
C ASN A 492 26.22 11.42 -9.78
N ASN A 493 27.41 11.97 -9.52
CA ASN A 493 27.59 12.97 -8.46
C ASN A 493 26.84 14.27 -8.76
N ILE A 494 26.84 14.74 -10.02
CA ILE A 494 26.02 15.88 -10.44
C ILE A 494 24.53 15.59 -10.21
N GLN A 495 24.07 14.37 -10.51
CA GLN A 495 22.70 13.94 -10.21
C GLN A 495 22.38 14.06 -8.71
N ILE A 496 23.27 13.58 -7.84
CA ILE A 496 23.09 13.63 -6.38
C ILE A 496 23.03 15.08 -5.89
N VAL A 497 23.88 15.96 -6.41
CA VAL A 497 23.87 17.39 -6.08
C VAL A 497 22.52 18.03 -6.47
N ILE A 498 22.03 17.76 -7.68
CA ILE A 498 20.73 18.26 -8.13
C ILE A 498 19.59 17.73 -7.26
N GLN A 499 19.61 16.44 -6.90
CA GLN A 499 18.58 15.82 -6.06
C GLN A 499 18.53 16.37 -4.63
N ASN A 500 19.67 16.77 -4.07
CA ASN A 500 19.77 17.41 -2.75
C ASN A 500 19.62 18.94 -2.82
N GLY A 501 19.73 19.52 -4.01
CA GLY A 501 19.60 20.96 -4.27
C GLY A 501 18.36 21.63 -3.64
N PRO A 502 17.16 21.03 -3.65
CA PRO A 502 15.98 21.63 -3.02
C PRO A 502 16.16 21.93 -1.52
N SER A 503 16.99 21.15 -0.82
CA SER A 503 17.22 21.32 0.62
C SER A 503 18.10 22.52 0.97
N VAL A 504 18.97 22.93 0.06
CA VAL A 504 19.94 24.00 0.25
C VAL A 504 19.47 25.29 -0.41
N PHE A 505 19.18 25.23 -1.72
CA PHE A 505 18.95 26.42 -2.53
C PHE A 505 17.56 27.03 -2.33
N ALA A 506 16.53 26.22 -2.09
CA ALA A 506 15.17 26.73 -1.98
C ALA A 506 14.93 27.55 -0.69
N PRO A 507 15.35 27.10 0.52
CA PRO A 507 15.29 27.96 1.70
C PRO A 507 16.10 29.23 1.55
N PHE A 508 17.33 29.15 1.03
CA PHE A 508 18.16 30.32 0.78
C PHE A 508 17.45 31.34 -0.12
N ALA A 509 16.97 30.92 -1.30
CA ALA A 509 16.27 31.80 -2.23
C ALA A 509 14.98 32.40 -1.63
N THR A 510 14.22 31.59 -0.89
CA THR A 510 12.97 32.02 -0.24
C THR A 510 13.23 33.09 0.81
N PHE A 511 14.19 32.86 1.72
CA PHE A 511 14.49 33.80 2.80
C PHE A 511 15.23 35.04 2.31
N LEU A 512 16.06 34.91 1.26
CA LEU A 512 16.66 36.07 0.61
C LEU A 512 15.57 37.00 0.04
N LEU A 513 14.60 36.47 -0.70
CA LEU A 513 13.50 37.26 -1.24
C LEU A 513 12.60 37.83 -0.14
N TYR A 514 12.33 37.05 0.91
CA TYR A 514 11.57 37.50 2.07
C TYR A 514 12.25 38.67 2.79
N TYR A 515 13.57 38.58 3.00
CA TYR A 515 14.39 39.65 3.58
C TYR A 515 14.40 40.91 2.71
N LEU A 516 14.64 40.77 1.40
CA LEU A 516 14.66 41.92 0.48
C LEU A 516 13.32 42.66 0.46
N ARG A 517 12.21 41.92 0.52
CA ARG A 517 10.85 42.49 0.59
C ARG A 517 10.58 43.18 1.93
N ALA A 518 10.97 42.56 3.05
CA ALA A 518 10.84 43.16 4.37
C ALA A 518 11.61 44.49 4.44
N LYS A 519 12.85 44.51 3.93
CA LYS A 519 13.67 45.72 3.82
C LYS A 519 13.01 46.81 2.96
N ALA A 520 12.41 46.45 1.83
CA ALA A 520 11.76 47.39 0.92
C ALA A 520 10.42 47.95 1.45
N SER A 521 9.69 47.17 2.25
CA SER A 521 8.36 47.54 2.78
C SER A 521 8.40 48.12 4.20
N GLY A 522 9.55 48.05 4.89
CA GLY A 522 9.69 48.45 6.29
C GLY A 522 9.00 47.51 7.29
N GLN A 523 8.49 46.36 6.85
CA GLN A 523 7.87 45.37 7.73
C GLN A 523 8.93 44.55 8.47
N GLN A 524 8.68 44.26 9.76
CA GLN A 524 9.54 43.38 10.53
C GLN A 524 9.36 41.91 10.10
N LEU A 525 10.44 41.13 10.17
CA LEU A 525 10.42 39.70 9.87
C LEU A 525 9.69 38.93 10.99
N ASP A 526 8.56 38.28 10.67
CA ASP A 526 7.85 37.46 11.64
C ASP A 526 8.50 36.08 11.77
N LEU A 527 9.05 35.80 12.95
CA LEU A 527 9.66 34.52 13.29
C LEU A 527 8.68 33.35 13.14
N ALA A 528 7.40 33.52 13.48
CA ALA A 528 6.42 32.45 13.39
C ALA A 528 6.19 32.03 11.94
N VAL A 529 6.07 33.01 11.04
CA VAL A 529 5.95 32.79 9.59
C VAL A 529 7.23 32.15 9.05
N ALA A 530 8.41 32.61 9.47
CA ALA A 530 9.68 32.04 9.02
C ALA A 530 9.85 30.55 9.39
N PHE A 531 9.52 30.15 10.62
CA PHE A 531 9.57 28.74 11.02
C PHE A 531 8.52 27.87 10.31
N SER A 532 7.31 28.42 10.10
CA SER A 532 6.26 27.73 9.33
C SER A 532 6.69 27.51 7.88
N VAL A 533 7.23 28.53 7.22
CA VAL A 533 7.78 28.45 5.85
C VAL A 533 8.92 27.44 5.77
N LEU A 534 9.86 27.46 6.70
CA LEU A 534 10.97 26.50 6.73
C LEU A 534 10.44 25.06 6.85
N THR A 535 9.40 24.84 7.66
CA THR A 535 8.73 23.54 7.79
C THR A 535 8.08 23.12 6.48
N ILE A 536 7.33 24.02 5.81
CA ILE A 536 6.70 23.72 4.52
C ILE A 536 7.75 23.38 3.46
N LEU A 537 8.86 24.14 3.39
CA LEU A 537 9.96 23.85 2.47
C LEU A 537 10.56 22.46 2.73
N ARG A 538 10.76 22.07 3.99
CA ARG A 538 11.24 20.72 4.36
C ARG A 538 10.24 19.63 3.98
N LEU A 539 8.95 19.87 4.15
CA LEU A 539 7.90 18.92 3.76
C LEU A 539 7.84 18.72 2.24
N VAL A 540 8.09 19.77 1.44
CA VAL A 540 8.09 19.71 -0.03
C VAL A 540 9.38 19.07 -0.60
N GLN A 541 10.50 19.14 0.13
CA GLN A 541 11.78 18.56 -0.32
C GLN A 541 11.68 17.07 -0.62
N GLY A 542 11.09 16.26 0.28
CA GLY A 542 10.96 14.82 0.09
C GLY A 542 10.22 14.43 -1.21
N PRO A 543 8.99 14.93 -1.43
CA PRO A 543 8.26 14.78 -2.69
C PRO A 543 9.04 15.22 -3.94
N LEU A 544 9.77 16.34 -3.89
CA LEU A 544 10.58 16.80 -5.02
C LEU A 544 11.75 15.86 -5.33
N THR A 545 12.51 15.47 -4.31
CA THR A 545 13.62 14.52 -4.48
C THR A 545 13.11 13.19 -5.04
N LEU A 546 11.94 12.73 -4.61
CA LEU A 546 11.27 11.57 -5.17
C LEU A 546 10.97 11.76 -6.68
N LEU A 547 10.33 12.87 -7.06
CA LEU A 547 10.00 13.13 -8.47
C LEU A 547 11.24 13.13 -9.38
N TYR A 548 12.36 13.69 -8.90
CA TYR A 548 13.63 13.65 -9.63
C TYR A 548 14.24 12.24 -9.70
N PHE A 549 14.05 11.44 -8.65
CA PHE A 549 14.56 10.06 -8.60
C PHE A 549 13.77 9.10 -9.50
N VAL A 550 12.46 9.30 -9.66
CA VAL A 550 11.58 8.36 -10.38
C VAL A 550 11.80 8.35 -11.89
N ILE A 551 12.16 9.48 -12.52
CA ILE A 551 12.22 9.60 -13.99
C ILE A 551 13.18 8.56 -14.63
N PRO A 552 14.45 8.42 -14.21
CA PRO A 552 15.34 7.38 -14.76
C PRO A 552 14.83 5.96 -14.51
N LYS A 553 14.17 5.73 -13.38
CA LYS A 553 13.65 4.41 -13.00
C LYS A 553 12.45 4.01 -13.85
N LEU A 554 11.56 4.95 -14.16
CA LEU A 554 10.44 4.75 -15.08
C LEU A 554 10.95 4.34 -16.46
N SER A 555 11.93 5.07 -17.00
CA SER A 555 12.52 4.73 -18.31
C SER A 555 13.13 3.33 -18.31
N SER A 556 13.92 2.99 -17.29
CA SER A 556 14.47 1.63 -17.16
C SER A 556 13.39 0.55 -17.06
N SER A 557 12.32 0.79 -16.28
CA SER A 557 11.20 -0.15 -16.14
C SER A 557 10.47 -0.35 -17.46
N LEU A 558 10.20 0.71 -18.22
CA LEU A 558 9.52 0.63 -19.52
C LEU A 558 10.32 -0.20 -20.52
N SER A 559 11.65 -0.02 -20.58
CA SER A 559 12.51 -0.84 -21.45
C SER A 559 12.51 -2.32 -21.05
N CYS A 560 12.43 -2.65 -19.76
CA CYS A 560 12.34 -4.04 -19.31
C CYS A 560 10.97 -4.65 -19.63
N ILE A 561 9.89 -3.89 -19.48
CA ILE A 561 8.54 -4.32 -19.86
C ILE A 561 8.48 -4.62 -21.37
N ASP A 562 9.06 -3.76 -22.21
CA ASP A 562 9.11 -3.98 -23.66
C ASP A 562 9.88 -5.27 -24.01
N ARG A 563 11.04 -5.51 -23.40
CA ARG A 563 11.79 -6.78 -23.59
C ARG A 563 10.99 -8.01 -23.17
N ILE A 564 10.33 -7.97 -22.00
CA ILE A 564 9.47 -9.07 -21.54
C ILE A 564 8.32 -9.27 -22.52
N GLN A 565 7.70 -8.19 -23.00
CA GLN A 565 6.61 -8.28 -23.97
C GLN A 565 7.08 -8.93 -25.27
N GLN A 566 8.20 -8.51 -25.84
CA GLN A 566 8.77 -9.12 -27.04
C GLN A 566 9.06 -10.62 -26.83
N TYR A 567 9.55 -11.00 -25.66
CA TYR A 567 9.73 -12.41 -25.30
C TYR A 567 8.40 -13.17 -25.22
N LEU A 568 7.34 -12.58 -24.64
CA LEU A 568 6.02 -13.20 -24.60
C LEU A 568 5.39 -13.40 -26.00
N LEU A 569 5.75 -12.54 -26.95
CA LEU A 569 5.26 -12.57 -28.34
C LEU A 569 6.11 -13.43 -29.29
N SER A 570 7.21 -13.99 -28.81
CA SER A 570 8.05 -14.91 -29.59
C SER A 570 7.28 -16.15 -30.08
N ALA A 571 7.74 -16.78 -31.16
CA ALA A 571 7.03 -17.91 -31.77
C ALA A 571 7.00 -19.14 -30.84
N SER A 572 5.78 -19.57 -30.50
CA SER A 572 5.54 -20.83 -29.79
C SER A 572 5.88 -22.03 -30.68
N ARG A 573 6.14 -23.18 -30.05
CA ARG A 573 6.36 -24.46 -30.73
C ARG A 573 5.10 -24.87 -31.51
N TYR A 574 5.28 -25.39 -32.71
CA TYR A 574 4.21 -26.06 -33.45
C TYR A 574 4.18 -27.53 -33.05
N ASP A 575 3.10 -27.96 -32.41
CA ASP A 575 2.89 -29.39 -32.13
C ASP A 575 2.34 -30.07 -33.40
N HIS A 576 3.19 -30.80 -34.09
CA HIS A 576 2.83 -31.54 -35.31
C HIS A 576 2.16 -32.90 -35.02
N ARG A 577 1.93 -33.25 -33.74
CA ARG A 577 1.23 -34.50 -33.40
C ARG A 577 -0.24 -34.37 -33.76
N LEU A 578 -0.67 -35.13 -34.78
CA LEU A 578 -2.08 -35.28 -35.13
C LEU A 578 -2.79 -36.05 -34.01
N PHE A 579 -3.84 -35.48 -33.44
CA PHE A 579 -4.72 -36.22 -32.54
C PHE A 579 -5.39 -37.34 -33.34
N VAL A 580 -5.28 -38.59 -32.87
CA VAL A 580 -5.82 -39.78 -33.53
C VAL A 580 -7.33 -39.65 -33.83
N ASP A 581 -8.07 -38.86 -33.04
CA ASP A 581 -9.48 -38.53 -33.26
C ASP A 581 -9.78 -37.81 -34.60
N GLN A 582 -8.79 -37.14 -35.20
CA GLN A 582 -8.95 -36.49 -36.51
C GLN A 582 -8.77 -37.47 -37.68
N LEU A 583 -8.17 -38.64 -37.46
CA LEU A 583 -8.03 -39.70 -38.47
C LEU A 583 -9.29 -40.57 -38.58
N THR A 584 -10.19 -40.52 -37.60
CA THR A 584 -11.44 -41.30 -37.57
C THR A 584 -12.66 -40.55 -38.14
N LYS A 585 -12.50 -39.32 -38.64
CA LYS A 585 -13.57 -38.71 -39.44
C LYS A 585 -13.67 -39.50 -40.76
N PRO A 586 -14.83 -40.08 -41.10
CA PRO A 586 -15.00 -40.72 -42.39
C PRO A 586 -14.76 -39.66 -43.45
N ILE A 587 -13.81 -39.91 -44.34
CA ILE A 587 -13.69 -39.14 -45.57
C ILE A 587 -14.99 -39.40 -46.33
N ASP A 588 -15.85 -38.39 -46.47
CA ASP A 588 -17.00 -38.47 -47.35
C ASP A 588 -16.51 -38.80 -48.76
N ALA A 589 -16.78 -40.04 -49.17
CA ALA A 589 -16.37 -40.61 -50.45
C ALA A 589 -17.18 -40.03 -51.61
N GLN A 590 -17.03 -38.74 -51.91
CA GLN A 590 -17.69 -38.11 -53.06
C GLN A 590 -16.75 -37.52 -54.11
N HIS A 591 -15.43 -37.63 -53.97
CA HIS A 591 -14.49 -37.06 -54.96
C HIS A 591 -13.45 -38.05 -55.48
N ALA A 592 -13.79 -39.34 -55.59
CA ALA A 592 -12.98 -40.33 -56.31
C ALA A 592 -13.51 -40.50 -57.75
N GLY A 593 -13.35 -39.46 -58.55
CA GLY A 593 -13.69 -39.48 -59.97
C GLY A 593 -12.78 -38.55 -60.75
N ARG A 594 -11.72 -39.13 -61.33
CA ARG A 594 -10.74 -38.53 -62.27
C ARG A 594 -9.49 -37.90 -61.65
N SER A 595 -8.40 -38.65 -61.64
CA SER A 595 -7.14 -38.22 -62.25
C SER A 595 -6.18 -39.41 -62.32
N GLY A 596 -5.50 -39.55 -63.46
CA GLY A 596 -4.63 -40.67 -63.76
C GLY A 596 -3.19 -40.51 -63.24
N ARG A 597 -2.56 -41.68 -63.14
CA ARG A 597 -1.12 -41.99 -63.11
C ARG A 597 -0.27 -41.43 -61.96
N GLU A 598 0.40 -42.39 -61.31
CA GLU A 598 1.47 -42.31 -60.31
C GLU A 598 1.05 -41.92 -58.89
N SER A 599 0.45 -42.87 -58.19
CA SER A 599 0.59 -42.97 -56.73
C SER A 599 0.72 -44.45 -56.33
N ILE A 600 1.69 -44.74 -55.46
CA ILE A 600 1.88 -46.06 -54.87
C ILE A 600 0.81 -46.20 -53.79
N GLU A 601 -0.19 -47.05 -54.02
CA GLU A 601 -1.16 -47.43 -52.99
C GLU A 601 -0.44 -48.21 -51.87
N MET A 602 -0.27 -47.61 -50.70
CA MET A 602 0.08 -48.36 -49.50
C MET A 602 -1.15 -49.15 -49.04
N ARG A 603 -1.11 -50.46 -49.29
CA ARG A 603 -2.11 -51.41 -48.85
C ARG A 603 -2.12 -51.47 -47.31
N SER A 604 -3.28 -51.17 -46.70
CA SER A 604 -3.51 -51.44 -45.28
C SER A 604 -3.31 -52.93 -45.00
N LEU A 605 -2.35 -53.26 -44.15
CA LEU A 605 -2.25 -54.58 -43.53
C LEU A 605 -3.54 -54.80 -42.73
N GLN A 606 -4.40 -55.68 -43.23
CA GLN A 606 -5.56 -56.16 -42.49
C GLN A 606 -5.07 -56.75 -41.17
N THR A 607 -5.25 -56.00 -40.09
CA THR A 607 -5.20 -56.54 -38.73
C THR A 607 -6.28 -57.60 -38.62
N ARG A 608 -5.85 -58.87 -38.71
CA ARG A 608 -6.66 -60.01 -38.30
C ARG A 608 -7.10 -59.74 -36.86
N ALA A 609 -8.41 -59.57 -36.67
CA ALA A 609 -9.01 -59.47 -35.35
C ALA A 609 -8.66 -60.74 -34.56
N GLY A 610 -7.75 -60.62 -33.60
CA GLY A 610 -7.34 -61.73 -32.75
C GLY A 610 -5.84 -61.83 -32.47
N GLN A 611 -5.19 -60.74 -32.04
CA GLN A 611 -3.99 -60.81 -31.20
C GLN A 611 -3.67 -59.41 -30.67
N ILE A 612 -3.96 -59.19 -29.39
CA ILE A 612 -3.37 -58.08 -28.62
C ILE A 612 -1.90 -58.47 -28.42
N SER A 613 -1.05 -58.12 -29.38
CA SER A 613 0.39 -58.14 -29.20
C SER A 613 0.85 -56.71 -28.96
N ALA A 614 1.43 -56.51 -27.79
CA ALA A 614 2.01 -55.25 -27.35
C ALA A 614 3.13 -54.80 -28.30
N GLU A 615 2.88 -53.77 -29.11
CA GLU A 615 3.95 -52.93 -29.64
C GLU A 615 4.11 -51.72 -28.72
N ALA A 616 4.56 -51.99 -27.49
CA ALA A 616 5.21 -50.98 -26.68
C ALA A 616 6.66 -50.88 -27.17
N LEU A 617 7.00 -49.73 -27.76
CA LEU A 617 8.37 -49.45 -28.20
C LEU A 617 9.25 -49.25 -26.97
N VAL A 618 9.94 -50.30 -26.53
CA VAL A 618 10.88 -50.25 -25.39
C VAL A 618 12.23 -49.76 -25.88
N LEU A 619 12.51 -48.48 -25.64
CA LEU A 619 13.84 -47.91 -25.83
C LEU A 619 14.73 -48.29 -24.65
N LYS A 620 15.68 -49.21 -24.87
CA LYS A 620 16.79 -49.49 -23.95
C LYS A 620 18.09 -48.95 -24.56
N ASN A 621 18.90 -48.28 -23.74
CA ASN A 621 20.18 -47.65 -24.08
C ASN A 621 20.12 -46.46 -25.05
N CYS A 622 19.21 -45.50 -24.80
CA CYS A 622 19.29 -44.20 -25.45
C CYS A 622 20.16 -43.24 -24.63
N SER A 623 21.29 -42.82 -25.20
CA SER A 623 22.10 -41.69 -24.75
C SER A 623 21.66 -40.47 -25.53
N PHE A 624 21.06 -39.49 -24.86
CA PHE A 624 20.82 -38.17 -25.44
C PHE A 624 22.06 -37.32 -25.19
N GLY A 625 22.79 -37.02 -26.27
CA GLY A 625 23.96 -36.15 -26.26
C GLY A 625 23.62 -34.70 -25.95
#